data_AF-A0A853D274-F1
#
_entry.id   AF-A0A853D274-F1
#
_cell.length_a   1.000
_cell.length_b   1.000
_cell.length_c   1.000
_cell.angle_alpha   90.00
_cell.angle_beta   90.00
_cell.angle_gamma   90.00
#
_symmetry.space_group_name_H-M   'P 1'
#
loop_
_entity.id
_entity.type
_entity.pdbx_description
1 polymer ?
#
loop_
_entity_poly.entity_id
_entity_poly.type
_entity_poly.pdbx_seq_one_letter_code
_entity_poly.pdbx_strand_id
1 'polypeptide(L)' 'MPNLFSHLPCCTYCQIAPKPSNPVLFNGFLDADTGQLVCWNCRDEHYRHKENSEHRGKYSEMPQLLTHLTNQDHGR' A
#
# COMPACT_ATOMS: atom_id res chain seq x y z
N MET A 1 -2.37 20.33 -17.47
CA MET A 1 -1.41 19.28 -17.10
C MET A 1 -1.99 18.58 -15.88
N PRO A 2 -2.32 17.28 -15.93
CA PRO A 2 -2.82 16.58 -14.75
C PRO A 2 -1.72 16.59 -13.68
N ASN A 3 -2.10 17.03 -12.49
CA ASN A 3 -1.20 17.25 -11.37
C ASN A 3 -0.79 15.86 -10.83
N LEU A 4 0.43 15.40 -11.14
CA LEU A 4 0.93 14.07 -10.77
C LEU A 4 0.95 13.79 -9.25
N PHE A 5 0.72 14.82 -8.44
CA PHE A 5 0.77 14.74 -6.98
C PHE A 5 -0.61 14.69 -6.30
N SER A 6 -1.72 14.70 -7.05
CA SER A 6 -2.98 15.04 -6.40
C SER A 6 -3.51 14.01 -5.41
N HIS A 7 -3.23 12.70 -5.53
CA HIS A 7 -3.65 11.73 -4.50
C HIS A 7 -2.62 10.60 -4.37
N LEU A 8 -1.69 10.71 -3.43
CA LEU A 8 -0.87 9.57 -3.03
C LEU A 8 -1.77 8.55 -2.31
N PRO A 9 -1.69 7.26 -2.65
CA PRO A 9 -2.51 6.24 -2.03
C PRO A 9 -2.13 6.09 -0.54
N CYS A 10 -3.15 5.92 0.31
CA CYS A 10 -2.97 5.83 1.75
C CYS A 10 -2.70 4.40 2.21
N CYS A 11 -1.93 4.25 3.29
CA CYS A 11 -1.79 2.97 3.95
C CYS A 11 -3.12 2.54 4.61
N THR A 12 -3.49 1.27 4.47
CA THR A 12 -4.70 0.68 5.07
C THR A 12 -4.81 0.87 6.59
N TYR A 13 -3.67 0.90 7.30
CA TYR A 13 -3.64 0.97 8.76
C TYR A 13 -3.64 2.41 9.28
N CYS A 14 -2.64 3.19 8.89
CA CYS A 14 -2.50 4.56 9.41
C CYS A 14 -3.26 5.62 8.61
N GLN A 15 -3.84 5.27 7.46
CA GLN A 15 -4.58 6.19 6.58
C GLN A 15 -3.78 7.42 6.12
N ILE A 16 -2.45 7.34 6.25
CA ILE A 16 -1.51 8.39 5.85
C ILE A 16 -0.82 7.95 4.57
N ALA A 17 -0.74 8.86 3.61
CA ALA A 17 0.13 8.71 2.44
C ALA A 17 1.60 8.76 2.91
N PRO A 18 2.37 7.68 2.78
CA PRO A 18 3.74 7.69 3.26
C PRO A 18 4.57 8.61 2.38
N LYS A 19 5.50 9.35 3.01
CA LYS A 19 6.43 10.22 2.27
C LYS A 19 7.22 9.35 1.27
N PRO A 20 7.16 9.65 -0.03
CA PRO A 20 7.89 8.87 -1.03
C PRO A 20 9.39 9.06 -0.85
N SER A 21 10.12 7.94 -0.71
CA SER A 21 11.59 7.91 -0.82
C SER A 21 12.03 7.83 -2.29
N ASN A 22 11.14 7.32 -3.15
CA ASN A 22 11.29 7.24 -4.59
C ASN A 22 10.01 7.79 -5.25
N PRO A 23 10.11 8.67 -6.28
CA PRO A 23 8.95 9.30 -6.91
C PRO A 23 8.07 8.32 -7.72
N VAL A 24 8.54 7.10 -7.96
CA VAL A 24 7.86 6.08 -8.77
C VAL A 24 7.25 4.98 -7.89
N LEU A 25 7.84 4.70 -6.73
CA LEU A 25 7.43 3.60 -5.85
C LEU A 25 6.66 4.11 -4.64
N PHE A 26 5.60 3.37 -4.29
CA PHE A 26 4.96 3.52 -2.99
C PHE A 26 5.97 3.15 -1.89
N ASN A 27 6.04 3.97 -0.85
CA ASN A 27 6.96 3.74 0.26
C ASN A 27 6.36 2.71 1.26
N GLY A 28 6.22 1.49 0.75
CA GLY A 28 5.57 0.35 1.38
C GLY A 28 5.41 -0.79 0.39
N PHE A 29 4.39 -1.63 0.59
CA PHE A 29 4.09 -2.77 -0.25
C PHE A 29 2.57 -2.99 -0.37
N LEU A 30 2.16 -3.69 -1.42
CA LEU A 30 0.86 -4.37 -1.48
C LEU A 30 1.06 -5.80 -1.03
N ASP A 31 0.28 -6.25 -0.05
CA ASP A 31 0.27 -7.65 0.34
C ASP A 31 -0.59 -8.45 -0.65
N ALA A 32 0.00 -9.42 -1.36
CA ALA A 32 -0.68 -10.14 -2.44
C ALA A 32 -1.79 -11.08 -1.94
N ASP A 33 -1.71 -11.49 -0.67
CA ASP A 33 -2.70 -12.33 -0.01
C ASP A 33 -3.96 -11.52 0.35
N THR A 34 -3.79 -10.37 1.00
CA THR A 34 -4.90 -9.58 1.56
C THR A 34 -5.35 -8.42 0.68
N GLY A 35 -4.56 -8.04 -0.34
CA GLY A 35 -4.79 -6.87 -1.18
C GLY A 35 -4.60 -5.53 -0.44
N GLN A 36 -4.03 -5.54 0.76
CA GLN A 36 -3.83 -4.34 1.57
C GLN A 36 -2.58 -3.58 1.15
N LEU A 37 -2.70 -2.26 1.04
CA LEU A 37 -1.57 -1.38 0.78
C LEU A 37 -0.99 -0.88 2.11
N VAL A 38 0.24 -1.28 2.43
CA VAL A 38 0.83 -1.14 3.75
C VAL A 38 2.12 -0.34 3.68
N CYS A 39 2.23 0.76 4.42
CA CYS A 39 3.49 1.49 4.55
C CYS A 39 4.45 0.74 5.48
N TRP A 40 5.76 0.97 5.32
CA TRP A 40 6.77 0.24 6.11
C TRP A 40 6.61 0.40 7.62
N ASN A 41 6.08 1.53 8.09
CA ASN A 41 5.83 1.77 9.52
C ASN A 41 4.71 0.88 10.09
N CYS A 42 3.74 0.47 9.26
CA CYS A 42 2.63 -0.37 9.67
C CYS A 42 2.84 -1.87 9.36
N ARG A 43 4.04 -2.26 8.91
CA ARG A 43 4.36 -3.64 8.53
C ARG A 43 4.13 -4.63 9.67
N ASP A 44 4.61 -4.31 10.88
CA ASP A 44 4.48 -5.19 12.03
C ASP A 44 3.02 -5.35 12.46
N GLU A 45 2.24 -4.27 12.44
CA GLU A 45 0.81 -4.29 12.73
C GLU A 45 0.06 -5.13 11.69
N HIS A 46 0.41 -4.99 10.41
CA HIS A 46 -0.13 -5.80 9.35
C HIS A 46 0.07 -7.29 9.59
N TYR A 47 1.30 -7.72 9.91
CA TYR A 47 1.56 -9.14 10.17
C TYR A 47 0.91 -9.65 11.46
N ARG A 48 0.77 -8.82 12.51
CA ARG A 48 -0.02 -9.19 13.69
C ARG A 48 -1.49 -9.44 13.34
N HIS A 49 -2.07 -8.67 12.43
CA HIS A 49 -3.44 -8.89 11.96
C HIS A 49 -3.52 -10.11 11.04
N LYS A 50 -2.57 -10.27 10.12
CA LYS A 50 -2.49 -11.38 9.18
C LYS A 50 -2.31 -12.73 9.88
N GLU A 51 -1.67 -12.76 11.05
CA GLU A 51 -1.53 -13.97 11.87
C GLU A 51 -2.89 -14.54 12.32
N ASN A 52 -3.91 -13.69 12.41
CA ASN A 52 -5.28 -14.07 12.75
C ASN A 52 -6.17 -14.33 11.51
N SER A 53 -5.57 -14.47 10.32
CA SER A 53 -6.27 -14.71 9.05
C SER A 53 -5.95 -16.10 8.47
N GLU A 54 -6.58 -16.45 7.36
CA GLU A 54 -6.25 -17.66 6.59
C GLU A 54 -4.84 -17.63 5.96
N HIS A 55 -4.19 -16.46 5.92
CA HIS A 55 -2.83 -16.27 5.39
C HIS A 55 -1.75 -16.28 6.49
N ARG A 56 -2.05 -16.86 7.65
CA ARG A 56 -1.12 -16.99 8.79
C ARG A 56 0.26 -17.49 8.37
N GLY A 57 1.31 -16.83 8.87
CA GLY A 57 2.71 -17.19 8.59
C GLY A 57 3.21 -16.93 7.16
N LYS A 58 2.39 -16.34 6.28
CA LYS A 58 2.79 -16.00 4.90
C LYS A 58 3.29 -14.56 4.78
N TYR A 59 4.42 -14.39 4.10
CA TYR A 59 4.96 -13.09 3.68
C TYR A 59 4.79 -12.97 2.16
N SER A 60 4.00 -11.99 1.71
CA SER A 60 3.68 -11.81 0.28
C SER A 60 3.72 -10.34 -0.14
N GLU A 61 4.80 -9.66 0.27
CA GLU A 61 5.04 -8.24 0.01
C GLU A 61 5.42 -7.99 -1.45
N MET A 62 4.62 -7.18 -2.14
CA MET A 62 4.90 -6.77 -3.52
C MET A 62 5.17 -5.26 -3.58
N PRO A 63 6.28 -4.81 -4.20
CA PRO A 63 6.49 -3.39 -4.44
C PRO A 63 5.40 -2.84 -5.37
N GLN A 64 4.97 -1.61 -5.12
CA GLN A 64 3.93 -0.96 -5.93
C GLN A 64 4.40 0.33 -6.59
N LEU A 65 4.00 0.50 -7.85
CA LEU A 65 4.19 1.73 -8.60
C LEU A 65 3.09 2.73 -8.25
N LEU A 66 3.45 3.99 -8.01
CA LEU A 66 2.50 5.06 -7.71
C LEU A 66 1.54 5.33 -8.88
N THR A 67 2.00 5.16 -10.13
CA THR A 67 1.19 5.35 -11.35
C THR A 67 0.05 4.34 -11.50
N HIS A 68 0.14 3.17 -10.86
CA HIS A 68 -0.90 2.14 -10.92
C HIS A 68 -2.00 2.35 -9.87
N LEU A 69 -1.73 3.13 -8.82
CA LEU A 69 -2.65 3.37 -7.71
C LEU A 69 -3.57 4.58 -7.97
N THR A 70 -3.17 5.50 -8.84
CA THR A 70 -3.98 6.69 -9.22
C THR A 70 -5.07 6.41 -10.25
N ASN A 71 -5.07 5.22 -10.87
CA ASN A 71 -6.04 4.84 -11.92
C ASN A 71 -7.24 4.05 -11.40
N GLN A 72 -7.33 3.74 -10.10
CA GLN A 72 -8.46 2.99 -9.53
C GLN A 72 -9.63 3.88 -9.06
N ASP A 73 -9.52 5.22 -9.13
CA ASP A 73 -10.58 6.15 -8.66
C ASP A 73 -11.45 6.78 -9.76
N HIS A 74 -11.35 6.37 -11.04
CA HIS A 74 -12.17 6.92 -12.14
C HIS A 74 -13.16 5.91 -12.75
N GLY A 75 -13.82 5.12 -11.90
CA GLY A 75 -14.83 4.14 -12.32
C GLY A 75 -16.11 4.22 -11.49
N ARG A 76 -16.81 5.36 -11.52
CA ARG A 76 -18.23 5.43 -11.14
C ARG A 76 -18.97 6.45 -11.98
#